data_AF-A0A5Y4YSE2-F1
#
_entry.id   AF-A0A5Y4YSE2-F1
#
_cell.length_a   1.000
_cell.length_b   1.000
_cell.length_c   1.000
_cell.angle_alpha   90.00
_cell.angle_beta   90.00
_cell.angle_gamma   90.00
#
_symmetry.space_group_name_H-M   'P 1'
#
loop_
_entity.id
_entity.type
_entity.pdbx_description
1 polymer ?
#
loop_
_entity_poly.entity_id
_entity_poly.type
_entity_poly.pdbx_seq_one_letter_code
_entity_poly.pdbx_strand_id
1 'polypeptide(L)'
;MKRNIAQAETRVLTAHIPLQMADRVDEMAERLERSRGWIMRQALSAWLAQEDERDRLTREALAEVETGQVIDHQSVQAWAESLDTELPLPVPR
;
A
#
# COMPACT_ATOMS: atom_id res chain seq x y z
N MET A 1 -38.16 18.69 -15.22
CA MET A 1 -37.45 17.41 -15.11
C MET A 1 -36.56 17.48 -13.87
N LYS A 2 -36.92 16.77 -12.78
CA LYS A 2 -36.15 16.77 -11.54
C LYS A 2 -34.99 15.78 -11.70
N ARG A 3 -33.75 16.25 -11.54
CA ARG A 3 -32.54 15.42 -11.61
C ARG A 3 -32.62 14.35 -10.52
N ASN A 4 -32.60 13.08 -10.95
CA ASN A 4 -32.46 11.95 -10.05
C ASN A 4 -31.05 12.04 -9.44
N ILE A 5 -30.97 12.11 -8.12
CA ILE A 5 -29.71 12.12 -7.39
C ILE A 5 -29.01 10.80 -7.71
N ALA A 6 -27.79 10.89 -8.23
CA ALA A 6 -26.97 9.75 -8.67
C ALA A 6 -27.02 8.61 -7.66
N GLN A 7 -27.78 7.56 -8.01
CA GLN A 7 -27.69 6.27 -7.36
C GLN A 7 -26.25 5.81 -7.61
N ALA A 8 -25.44 5.73 -6.56
CA ALA A 8 -24.04 5.30 -6.69
C ALA A 8 -23.99 4.02 -7.54
N GLU A 9 -23.38 4.11 -8.73
CA GLU A 9 -23.30 2.99 -9.64
C GLU A 9 -22.45 1.90 -8.99
N THR A 10 -23.09 0.84 -8.54
CA THR A 10 -22.42 -0.31 -7.91
C THR A 10 -22.49 -1.49 -8.86
N ARG A 11 -21.40 -2.26 -8.93
CA ARG A 11 -21.30 -3.50 -9.71
C ARG A 11 -21.01 -4.66 -8.77
N VAL A 12 -21.73 -5.77 -8.95
CA VAL A 12 -21.47 -7.01 -8.20
C VAL A 12 -20.28 -7.73 -8.81
N LEU A 13 -19.34 -8.13 -7.94
CA LEU A 13 -18.21 -8.99 -8.29
C LEU A 13 -18.38 -10.29 -7.50
N THR A 14 -18.17 -11.43 -8.15
CA THR A 14 -18.22 -12.76 -7.52
C THR A 14 -16.88 -13.44 -7.68
N ALA A 15 -16.32 -13.92 -6.58
CA ALA A 15 -15.08 -14.67 -6.56
C ALA A 15 -15.22 -15.85 -5.59
N HIS A 16 -14.65 -17.00 -5.96
CA HIS A 16 -14.50 -18.11 -5.03
C HIS A 16 -13.34 -17.81 -4.09
N ILE A 17 -13.58 -17.97 -2.79
CA ILE A 17 -12.57 -17.83 -1.74
C ILE A 17 -12.43 -19.15 -0.98
N PRO A 18 -11.25 -19.49 -0.45
CA PRO A 18 -11.09 -20.64 0.43
C PRO A 18 -12.04 -20.57 1.63
N LEU A 19 -12.57 -21.70 2.08
CA LEU A 19 -13.49 -21.75 3.22
C LEU A 19 -12.91 -21.08 4.48
N GLN A 20 -11.66 -21.39 4.80
CA GLN A 20 -10.95 -20.77 5.93
C GLN A 20 -10.89 -19.24 5.85
N MET A 21 -10.89 -18.67 4.63
CA MET A 21 -10.93 -17.23 4.45
C MET A 21 -12.34 -16.68 4.68
N ALA A 22 -13.37 -17.39 4.22
CA ALA A 22 -14.76 -17.05 4.49
C ALA A 22 -15.07 -17.06 6.00
N ASP A 23 -14.61 -18.09 6.71
CA ASP A 23 -14.79 -18.22 8.17
C ASP A 23 -14.19 -17.00 8.90
N ARG A 24 -12.99 -16.57 8.51
CA ARG A 24 -12.35 -15.37 9.08
C ARG A 24 -13.12 -14.08 8.77
N VAL A 25 -13.72 -13.96 7.58
CA VAL A 25 -14.56 -12.81 7.25
C VAL A 25 -15.81 -12.79 8.13
N ASP A 26 -16.37 -13.95 8.43
CA ASP A 26 -17.54 -14.10 9.30
C ASP A 26 -17.22 -13.70 10.74
N GLU A 27 -16.13 -14.21 11.31
CA GLU A 27 -15.65 -13.82 12.65
C GLU A 27 -15.42 -12.29 12.74
N MET A 28 -14.84 -11.69 11.70
CA MET A 28 -14.63 -10.24 11.66
C MET A 28 -15.95 -9.46 11.56
N ALA A 29 -16.89 -9.94 10.75
CA ALA A 29 -18.20 -9.34 10.58
C ALA A 29 -18.97 -9.35 11.91
N GLU A 30 -18.96 -10.46 12.63
CA GLU A 30 -19.55 -10.60 13.96
C GLU A 30 -18.88 -9.68 14.98
N ARG A 31 -17.55 -9.74 15.10
CA ARG A 31 -16.78 -8.94 16.08
C ARG A 31 -16.95 -7.43 15.88
N LEU A 32 -17.12 -6.98 14.64
CA LEU A 32 -17.22 -5.56 14.30
C LEU A 32 -18.68 -5.09 14.14
N GLU A 33 -19.66 -5.97 14.28
CA GLU A 33 -21.08 -5.69 14.03
C GLU A 33 -21.30 -5.06 12.63
N ARG A 34 -20.74 -5.71 11.61
CA ARG A 34 -20.81 -5.27 10.21
C ARG A 34 -21.22 -6.41 9.30
N SER A 35 -21.71 -6.08 8.11
CA SER A 35 -22.01 -7.10 7.10
C SER A 35 -20.73 -7.63 6.45
N ARG A 36 -20.74 -8.89 6.00
CA ARG A 36 -19.66 -9.47 5.18
C ARG A 36 -19.31 -8.59 3.98
N GLY A 37 -20.33 -8.08 3.29
CA GLY A 37 -20.13 -7.16 2.15
C GLY A 37 -19.42 -5.86 2.54
N TRP A 38 -19.65 -5.35 3.75
CA TRP A 38 -18.89 -4.20 4.27
C TRP A 38 -17.43 -4.55 4.51
N ILE A 39 -17.16 -5.71 5.14
CA ILE A 39 -15.79 -6.22 5.36
C ILE A 39 -15.06 -6.39 4.03
N MET A 40 -15.70 -7.03 3.05
CA MET A 40 -15.13 -7.24 1.72
C MET A 40 -14.84 -5.93 1.00
N ARG A 41 -15.74 -4.95 1.07
CA ARG A 41 -15.51 -3.63 0.48
C ARG A 41 -14.32 -2.93 1.13
N GLN A 42 -14.21 -2.97 2.46
CA GLN A 42 -13.08 -2.36 3.16
C GLN A 42 -11.75 -3.05 2.82
N ALA A 43 -11.71 -4.39 2.82
CA ALA A 43 -10.53 -5.14 2.43
C ALA A 43 -10.08 -4.82 1.00
N LEU A 44 -11.02 -4.78 0.05
CA LEU A 44 -10.72 -4.44 -1.34
C LEU A 44 -10.25 -2.99 -1.51
N SER A 45 -10.89 -2.03 -0.84
CA SER A 45 -10.45 -0.63 -0.86
C SER A 45 -9.05 -0.45 -0.30
N ALA A 46 -8.74 -1.11 0.82
CA ALA A 46 -7.41 -1.04 1.43
C ALA A 46 -6.34 -1.67 0.51
N TRP A 47 -6.65 -2.80 -0.11
CA TRP A 47 -5.74 -3.46 -1.04
C TRP A 47 -5.46 -2.60 -2.29
N LEU A 48 -6.49 -2.01 -2.91
CA LEU A 48 -6.31 -1.12 -4.06
C LEU A 48 -5.46 0.10 -3.71
N ALA A 49 -5.71 0.73 -2.56
CA ALA A 49 -4.90 1.87 -2.12
C ALA A 49 -3.42 1.48 -1.91
N GLN A 50 -3.16 0.26 -1.41
CA GLN A 50 -1.79 -0.24 -1.25
C GLN A 50 -1.12 -0.50 -2.60
N GLU A 51 -1.82 -1.07 -3.58
CA GLU A 51 -1.27 -1.27 -4.93
C GLU A 51 -0.99 0.08 -5.61
N ASP A 52 -1.91 1.04 -5.53
CA ASP A 52 -1.73 2.39 -6.09
C ASP A 52 -0.50 3.09 -5.47
N GLU A 53 -0.32 2.96 -4.15
CA GLU A 53 0.83 3.52 -3.43
C GLU A 53 2.14 2.87 -3.88
N ARG A 54 2.18 1.53 -3.97
CA ARG A 54 3.37 0.80 -4.43
C ARG A 54 3.74 1.23 -5.85
N ASP A 55 2.76 1.34 -6.73
CA ASP A 55 2.96 1.73 -8.12
C ASP A 55 3.38 3.21 -8.24
N ARG A 56 2.91 4.08 -7.34
CA ARG A 56 3.36 5.47 -7.24
C ARG A 56 4.83 5.53 -6.81
N LEU A 57 5.19 4.92 -5.69
CA LEU A 57 6.56 4.94 -5.15
C LEU A 57 7.56 4.36 -6.14
N THR A 58 7.19 3.31 -6.87
CA THR A 58 8.05 2.74 -7.91
C THR A 58 8.32 3.74 -9.04
N ARG A 59 7.29 4.47 -9.50
CA ARG A 59 7.44 5.49 -10.54
C ARG A 59 8.24 6.70 -10.06
N GLU A 60 8.01 7.13 -8.82
CA GLU A 60 8.77 8.23 -8.21
C GLU A 60 10.26 7.87 -8.11
N ALA A 61 10.58 6.68 -7.59
CA ALA A 61 11.97 6.21 -7.51
C ALA A 61 12.65 6.11 -8.88
N LEU A 62 11.95 5.67 -9.93
CA LEU A 62 12.50 5.66 -11.29
C LEU A 62 12.78 7.08 -11.81
N ALA A 63 11.89 8.03 -11.55
CA ALA A 63 12.09 9.42 -11.96
C ALA A 63 13.25 10.10 -11.20
N GLU A 64 13.44 9.77 -9.92
CA GLU A 64 14.59 10.23 -9.12
C GLU A 64 15.91 9.72 -9.74
N VAL A 65 15.97 8.44 -10.13
CA VAL A 65 17.12 7.87 -10.83
C VAL A 65 17.37 8.57 -12.17
N GLU A 66 16.33 8.79 -12.98
CA GLU A 66 16.45 9.47 -14.27
C GLU A 66 16.93 10.92 -14.14
N THR A 67 16.57 11.61 -13.06
CA THR A 67 16.99 12.99 -12.76
C THR A 67 18.31 13.07 -12.01
N GLY A 68 18.95 11.93 -11.72
CA GLY A 68 20.23 11.87 -11.02
C GLY A 68 20.13 12.18 -9.52
N GLN A 69 18.94 12.12 -8.93
CA GLN A 69 18.71 12.21 -7.48
C GLN A 69 19.08 10.89 -6.80
N VAL A 70 20.35 10.50 -6.95
CA VAL A 70 20.91 9.26 -6.39
C VAL A 70 22.12 9.60 -5.51
N ILE A 71 22.33 8.77 -4.50
CA ILE A 71 23.52 8.87 -3.64
C ILE A 71 24.59 7.94 -4.20
N ASP A 72 25.81 8.45 -4.34
CA ASP A 72 26.95 7.66 -4.79
C ASP A 72 27.23 6.47 -3.86
N HIS A 73 27.44 5.29 -4.47
CA HIS A 73 27.63 4.04 -3.74
C HIS A 73 28.85 4.07 -2.81
N GLN A 74 29.97 4.65 -3.24
CA GLN A 74 31.18 4.70 -2.41
C GLN A 74 30.97 5.57 -1.17
N SER A 75 30.19 6.65 -1.31
CA SER A 75 29.81 7.51 -0.19
C SER A 75 28.96 6.76 0.84
N VAL A 76 27.99 5.94 0.39
CA VAL A 76 27.18 5.07 1.27
C VAL A 76 28.05 4.00 1.94
N GLN A 77 28.98 3.39 1.19
CA GLN A 77 29.87 2.35 1.73
C GLN A 77 30.79 2.91 2.82
N ALA A 78 31.48 4.02 2.56
CA ALA A 78 32.37 4.64 3.53
C ALA A 78 31.61 5.05 4.80
N TRP A 79 30.39 5.59 4.63
CA TRP A 79 29.52 5.89 5.76
C TRP A 79 29.18 4.64 6.57
N ALA A 80 28.72 3.56 5.93
CA ALA A 80 28.36 2.32 6.61
C ALA A 80 29.54 1.70 7.37
N GLU A 81 30.74 1.70 6.77
CA GLU A 81 31.98 1.21 7.39
C GLU A 81 32.39 2.05 8.62
N SER A 82 32.07 3.35 8.63
CA SER A 82 32.40 4.24 9.76
C SER A 82 31.49 4.08 10.98
N LEU A 83 30.32 3.43 10.85
CA LEU A 83 29.31 3.34 11.92
C LEU A 83 29.79 2.60 13.16
N ASP A 84 30.75 1.67 13.01
CA ASP A 84 31.32 0.89 14.11
C ASP A 84 32.64 1.48 14.65
N THR A 85 32.93 2.74 14.30
CA THR A 85 34.13 3.46 14.74
C THR A 85 33.78 4.58 15.72
N GLU A 86 34.77 5.12 16.43
CA GLU A 86 34.58 6.24 17.36
C GLU A 86 34.26 7.57 16.66
N LEU A 87 34.37 7.64 15.32
CA LEU A 87 34.14 8.82 14.50
C LEU A 87 33.28 8.47 13.26
N PRO A 88 31.98 8.20 13.45
CA PRO A 88 31.09 7.91 12.32
C PRO A 88 30.98 9.12 11.38
N LEU A 89 31.03 8.84 10.08
CA LEU A 89 30.84 9.82 9.02
C LEU A 89 29.36 10.28 8.99
N PRO A 90 29.07 11.49 8.46
CA PRO A 90 27.70 11.94 8.27
C PRO A 90 26.98 11.09 7.22
N VAL A 91 25.66 10.92 7.39
CA VAL A 91 24.80 10.23 6.42
C VAL A 91 24.90 10.94 5.05
N PRO A 92 25.27 10.25 3.97
CA PRO A 92 25.30 10.81 2.62
C PRO A 92 23.93 11.34 2.19
N ARG A 93 23.91 12.35 1.31
CA ARG A 93 22.70 13.00 0.80
C ARG A 93 22.73 13.14 -0.70
#